data_AF-A0A182WD82-F1
#
_entry.id   AF-A0A182WD82-F1
#
_cell.length_a   1.000
_cell.length_b   1.000
_cell.length_c   1.000
_cell.angle_alpha   90.00
_cell.angle_beta   90.00
_cell.angle_gamma   90.00
#
_symmetry.space_group_name_H-M   'P 1'
#
loop_
_entity.id
_entity.type
_entity.pdbx_description
1 polymer ?
#
loop_
_entity_poly.entity_id
_entity_poly.type
_entity_poly.pdbx_seq_one_letter_code
_entity_poly.pdbx_strand_id
1 'polypeptide(L)'
;MDTEHNVKVAIKKLARPFQSAVHAKHIHQLNLIMEILGTPNDEFMAKISSESAQHYIKSLPKTEKRNFSDVFRGANPLAIDLLEKMLELDADKRITAEKALAHPYLEKYADPSDEPTSSLYDQSFEDMDLPVERWKELVFNELLNFVPQQHAHIGGEPQA
;
A
#
# COMPACT_ATOMS: atom_id res chain seq x y z
N MET A 1 -6.14 -3.60 56.62
CA MET A 1 -5.95 -4.90 57.28
C MET A 1 -7.32 -5.50 57.39
N ASP A 2 -7.56 -6.51 56.56
CA ASP A 2 -8.55 -7.55 56.82
C ASP A 2 -7.79 -8.87 56.57
N THR A 3 -7.98 -9.81 57.47
CA THR A 3 -6.96 -10.74 57.95
C THR A 3 -7.46 -12.15 57.76
N GLU A 4 -7.36 -12.69 56.54
CA GLU A 4 -7.41 -14.13 56.30
C GLU A 4 -6.79 -14.44 54.93
N HIS A 5 -5.66 -15.14 54.96
CA HIS A 5 -4.83 -15.57 53.82
C HIS A 5 -3.87 -14.52 53.23
N ASN A 6 -2.80 -14.27 54.00
CA ASN A 6 -1.58 -13.57 53.60
C ASN A 6 -0.78 -14.36 52.54
N VAL A 7 -1.29 -14.44 51.31
CA VAL A 7 -0.52 -14.90 50.16
C VAL A 7 -0.21 -13.68 49.30
N LYS A 8 1.03 -13.20 49.35
CA LYS A 8 1.59 -12.34 48.30
C LYS A 8 1.69 -13.17 47.03
N VAL A 9 0.61 -13.20 46.24
CA VAL A 9 0.71 -13.66 44.86
C VAL A 9 1.55 -12.62 44.14
N ALA A 10 2.80 -12.98 43.85
CA ALA A 10 3.61 -12.21 42.93
C ALA A 10 2.87 -12.23 41.60
N ILE A 11 2.08 -11.19 41.32
CA ILE A 11 1.75 -10.86 39.94
C ILE A 11 3.09 -10.43 39.36
N LYS A 12 3.83 -11.43 38.87
CA LYS A 12 5.00 -11.24 38.03
C LYS A 12 4.43 -10.48 36.84
N LYS A 13 4.52 -9.16 36.91
CA LYS A 13 4.16 -8.23 35.85
C LYS A 13 5.11 -8.61 34.72
N LEU A 14 4.69 -9.60 33.92
CA LEU A 14 5.28 -9.93 32.65
C LEU A 14 5.09 -8.66 31.84
N ALA A 15 6.07 -7.78 31.94
CA ALA A 15 6.27 -6.71 30.98
C ALA A 15 6.34 -7.41 29.63
N ARG A 16 5.22 -7.42 28.91
CA ARG A 16 5.16 -7.83 27.51
C ARG A 16 5.92 -6.74 26.77
N PRO A 17 7.17 -6.96 26.33
CA PRO A 17 8.02 -5.83 25.98
C PRO A 17 7.62 -5.14 24.66
N PHE A 18 6.61 -5.63 23.91
CA PHE A 18 6.37 -5.17 22.53
C PHE A 18 4.94 -5.19 21.97
N GLN A 19 3.88 -5.38 22.77
CA GLN A 19 2.53 -5.56 22.18
C GLN A 19 1.62 -4.33 22.35
N SER A 20 1.91 -3.27 21.59
CA SER A 20 0.88 -2.28 21.24
C SER A 20 -0.17 -2.96 20.34
N ALA A 21 -1.45 -2.67 20.52
CA ALA A 21 -2.52 -3.21 19.66
C ALA A 21 -2.30 -2.90 18.16
N VAL A 22 -1.58 -1.82 17.86
CA VAL A 22 -1.16 -1.45 16.49
C VAL A 22 -0.18 -2.48 15.92
N HIS A 23 0.82 -2.90 16.70
CA HIS A 23 1.77 -3.93 16.29
C HIS A 23 1.09 -5.27 16.01
N ALA A 24 0.13 -5.68 16.85
CA ALA A 24 -0.63 -6.90 16.63
C ALA A 24 -1.42 -6.86 15.30
N LYS A 25 -1.99 -5.71 14.94
CA LYS A 25 -2.71 -5.52 13.67
C LYS A 25 -1.77 -5.61 12.46
N HIS A 26 -0.61 -4.96 12.51
CA HIS A 26 0.35 -4.99 11.40
C HIS A 26 0.88 -6.40 11.14
N ILE A 27 1.18 -7.13 12.21
CA ILE A 27 1.62 -8.52 12.12
C ILE A 27 0.51 -9.42 11.56
N HIS A 28 -0.73 -9.23 12.00
CA HIS A 28 -1.86 -9.98 11.47
C HIS A 28 -2.07 -9.71 9.97
N GLN A 29 -2.00 -8.45 9.54
CA GLN A 29 -2.11 -8.09 8.13
C GLN A 29 -1.00 -8.73 7.29
N LEU A 30 0.25 -8.72 7.77
CA LEU A 30 1.35 -9.41 7.09
C LEU A 30 1.05 -10.91 6.92
N ASN A 31 0.55 -11.57 7.97
CA ASN A 31 0.21 -12.99 7.89
C ASN A 31 -0.88 -13.27 6.85
N LEU A 32 -1.91 -12.43 6.74
CA LEU A 32 -2.95 -12.56 5.70
C LEU A 32 -2.38 -12.41 4.28
N ILE A 33 -1.44 -11.47 4.09
CA ILE A 33 -0.76 -11.29 2.81
C ILE A 33 0.06 -12.54 2.46
N MET A 34 0.86 -13.05 3.40
CA MET A 34 1.70 -14.24 3.20
C MET A 34 0.89 -15.53 3.00
N GLU A 35 -0.34 -15.60 3.52
CA GLU A 35 -1.25 -16.72 3.29
C GLU A 35 -1.65 -16.85 1.81
N ILE A 36 -1.75 -15.72 1.11
CA ILE A 36 -2.16 -15.68 -0.31
C ILE A 36 -0.93 -15.68 -1.22
N LEU A 37 0.05 -14.81 -0.94
CA LEU A 37 1.20 -14.59 -1.81
C LEU A 37 2.35 -15.58 -1.56
N GLY A 38 2.28 -16.35 -0.47
CA GLY A 38 3.33 -17.27 -0.08
C GLY A 38 4.50 -16.59 0.62
N THR A 39 5.51 -17.38 0.94
CA THR A 39 6.75 -16.89 1.54
C THR A 39 7.61 -16.16 0.49
N PRO A 40 8.13 -14.95 0.79
CA PRO A 40 8.95 -14.21 -0.16
C PRO A 40 10.26 -14.93 -0.45
N ASN A 41 10.82 -14.68 -1.64
CA ASN A 41 12.11 -15.21 -2.04
C ASN A 41 13.27 -14.47 -1.36
N ASP A 42 14.47 -15.07 -1.40
CA ASP A 42 15.66 -14.49 -0.76
C ASP A 42 16.05 -13.12 -1.36
N GLU A 43 15.77 -12.90 -2.64
CA GLU A 43 15.98 -11.63 -3.34
C GLU A 43 15.16 -10.50 -2.71
N PHE A 44 13.85 -10.70 -2.51
CA PHE A 44 12.99 -9.72 -1.86
C PHE A 44 13.35 -9.56 -0.38
N MET A 45 13.68 -10.67 0.30
CA MET A 45 14.11 -10.63 1.70
C MET A 45 15.34 -9.74 1.90
N ALA A 46 16.26 -9.67 0.93
CA ALA A 46 17.42 -8.79 0.97
C ALA A 46 17.08 -7.30 0.82
N LYS A 47 15.94 -6.96 0.19
CA LYS A 47 15.46 -5.56 0.06
C LYS A 47 14.85 -5.02 1.37
N ILE A 48 14.48 -5.88 2.31
CA ILE A 48 13.89 -5.49 3.59
C ILE A 48 15.00 -4.93 4.50
N SER A 49 14.98 -3.62 4.78
CA SER A 49 16.00 -2.95 5.60
C SER A 49 15.98 -3.36 7.08
N SER A 50 14.82 -3.80 7.59
CA SER A 50 14.65 -4.17 8.99
C SER A 50 15.04 -5.62 9.25
N GLU A 51 16.12 -5.84 10.00
CA GLU A 51 16.57 -7.18 10.42
C GLU A 51 15.51 -7.91 11.25
N SER A 52 14.80 -7.20 12.14
CA SER A 52 13.74 -7.80 12.95
C SER A 52 12.57 -8.28 12.09
N ALA A 53 12.20 -7.53 11.04
CA ALA A 53 11.19 -7.95 10.08
C ALA A 53 11.66 -9.18 9.27
N GLN A 54 12.93 -9.21 8.84
CA GLN A 54 13.49 -10.39 8.16
C GLN A 54 13.46 -11.63 9.04
N HIS A 55 13.88 -11.52 10.30
CA HIS A 55 13.84 -12.61 11.26
C HIS A 55 12.41 -13.10 11.52
N TYR A 56 11.46 -12.18 11.66
CA TYR A 56 10.06 -12.52 11.82
C TYR A 56 9.53 -13.35 10.63
N ILE A 57 9.73 -12.86 9.40
CA ILE A 57 9.29 -13.56 8.18
C ILE A 57 9.95 -14.93 8.06
N LYS A 58 11.26 -15.04 8.34
CA LYS A 58 11.99 -16.32 8.33
C LYS A 58 11.51 -17.31 9.40
N SER A 59 10.92 -16.82 10.49
CA SER A 59 10.36 -17.66 11.56
C SER A 59 8.97 -18.20 11.23
N LEU A 60 8.28 -17.63 10.23
CA LEU A 60 6.98 -18.12 9.79
C LEU A 60 7.12 -19.46 9.05
N PRO A 61 6.11 -20.34 9.13
CA PRO A 61 6.06 -21.53 8.30
C PRO A 61 6.14 -21.17 6.82
N LYS A 62 6.91 -21.93 6.03
CA LYS A 62 6.94 -21.73 4.58
C LYS A 62 5.56 -22.05 3.99
N THR A 63 5.05 -21.10 3.23
CA THR A 63 3.77 -21.18 2.51
C THR A 63 4.02 -20.99 1.01
N GLU A 64 3.33 -21.77 0.19
CA GLU A 64 3.34 -21.60 -1.26
C GLU A 64 2.30 -20.55 -1.67
N LYS A 65 2.59 -19.82 -2.76
CA LYS A 65 1.63 -18.89 -3.36
C LYS A 65 0.36 -19.66 -3.74
N ARG A 66 -0.80 -19.15 -3.34
CA ARG A 66 -2.09 -19.72 -3.75
C ARG A 66 -2.38 -19.31 -5.20
N ASN A 67 -2.97 -20.22 -5.97
CA ASN A 67 -3.51 -19.87 -7.29
C ASN A 67 -4.70 -18.91 -7.10
N PHE A 68 -4.66 -17.75 -7.74
CA PHE A 68 -5.73 -16.75 -7.56
C PHE A 68 -7.06 -17.21 -8.15
N SER A 69 -7.06 -18.14 -9.10
CA SER A 69 -8.28 -18.76 -9.62
C SER A 69 -9.05 -19.53 -8.56
N ASP A 70 -8.35 -20.13 -7.58
CA ASP A 70 -8.97 -20.86 -6.47
C ASP A 70 -9.47 -19.92 -5.37
N VAL A 71 -8.86 -18.75 -5.25
CA VAL A 71 -9.22 -17.69 -4.29
C VAL A 71 -10.44 -16.91 -4.81
N PHE A 72 -10.39 -16.42 -6.05
CA PHE A 72 -11.42 -15.62 -6.70
C PHE A 72 -12.29 -16.49 -7.62
N ARG A 73 -12.99 -17.46 -7.02
CA ARG A 73 -13.81 -18.42 -7.76
C ARG A 73 -14.92 -17.73 -8.55
N GLY A 74 -14.99 -18.04 -9.85
CA GLY A 74 -16.00 -17.49 -10.76
C GLY A 74 -15.67 -16.08 -11.29
N ALA A 75 -14.51 -15.52 -10.96
CA ALA A 75 -14.06 -14.26 -11.56
C ALA A 75 -13.55 -14.47 -13.00
N ASN A 76 -13.56 -13.38 -13.79
CA ASN A 76 -13.03 -13.39 -15.16
C ASN A 76 -11.53 -13.74 -15.13
N PRO A 77 -11.06 -14.74 -15.91
CA PRO A 77 -9.64 -15.10 -15.98
C PRO A 77 -8.71 -13.91 -16.27
N LEU A 78 -9.13 -12.97 -17.12
CA LEU A 78 -8.34 -11.76 -17.43
C LEU A 78 -8.27 -10.79 -16.24
N ALA A 79 -9.30 -10.74 -15.39
CA ALA A 79 -9.28 -9.94 -14.17
C ALA A 79 -8.30 -10.54 -13.14
N ILE A 80 -8.32 -11.86 -13.02
CA ILE A 80 -7.41 -12.62 -12.15
C ILE A 80 -5.98 -12.43 -12.61
N ASP A 81 -5.73 -12.55 -13.91
CA ASP A 81 -4.42 -12.34 -14.53
C ASP A 81 -3.89 -10.91 -14.33
N LEU A 82 -4.75 -9.89 -14.35
CA LEU A 82 -4.37 -8.52 -13.99
C LEU A 82 -4.07 -8.37 -12.49
N LEU A 83 -4.92 -8.94 -11.63
CA LEU A 83 -4.75 -8.93 -10.17
C LEU A 83 -3.45 -9.62 -9.74
N GLU A 84 -3.08 -10.73 -10.36
CA GLU A 84 -1.81 -11.41 -10.09
C GLU A 84 -0.59 -10.53 -10.39
N LYS A 85 -0.66 -9.69 -11.44
CA LYS A 85 0.42 -8.75 -11.77
C LYS A 85 0.45 -7.51 -10.85
N MET A 86 -0.67 -7.20 -10.19
CA MET A 86 -0.77 -6.08 -9.24
C MET A 86 -0.41 -6.49 -7.82
N LEU A 87 -0.89 -7.66 -7.37
CA LEU A 87 -0.65 -8.20 -6.02
C LEU A 87 0.68 -8.96 -5.98
N GLU A 88 1.73 -8.27 -6.37
CA GLU A 88 3.13 -8.70 -6.26
C GLU A 88 3.78 -8.03 -5.03
N LEU A 89 4.53 -8.83 -4.26
CA LEU A 89 5.22 -8.37 -3.04
C LEU A 89 6.35 -7.40 -3.39
N ASP A 90 7.11 -7.73 -4.44
CA ASP A 90 8.19 -6.89 -4.93
C ASP A 90 7.62 -5.73 -5.77
N ALA A 91 7.67 -4.51 -5.22
CA ALA A 91 7.14 -3.33 -5.88
C ALA A 91 7.76 -3.09 -7.27
N ASP A 92 9.03 -3.47 -7.46
CA ASP A 92 9.73 -3.31 -8.74
C ASP A 92 9.22 -4.27 -9.82
N LYS A 93 8.58 -5.38 -9.41
CA LYS A 93 8.02 -6.39 -10.31
C LYS A 93 6.53 -6.17 -10.59
N ARG A 94 5.89 -5.27 -9.84
CA ARG A 94 4.48 -4.93 -10.03
C ARG A 94 4.25 -4.28 -11.39
N ILE A 95 3.11 -4.60 -12.01
CA ILE A 95 2.69 -3.92 -13.25
C ILE A 95 2.54 -2.41 -13.01
N THR A 96 3.01 -1.60 -13.96
CA THR A 96 2.81 -0.14 -13.93
C THR A 96 1.37 0.22 -14.32
N ALA A 97 0.91 1.41 -13.93
CA ALA A 97 -0.43 1.89 -14.30
C ALA A 97 -0.64 1.89 -15.83
N GLU A 98 0.34 2.38 -16.59
CA GLU A 98 0.34 2.38 -18.06
C GLU A 98 0.18 0.96 -18.64
N LYS A 99 0.96 -0.02 -18.15
CA LYS A 99 0.85 -1.41 -18.61
C LYS A 99 -0.47 -2.06 -18.18
N ALA A 100 -1.04 -1.64 -17.05
CA ALA A 100 -2.34 -2.12 -16.59
C ALA A 100 -3.48 -1.59 -17.46
N LEU A 101 -3.44 -0.32 -17.88
CA LEU A 101 -4.40 0.26 -18.82
C LEU A 101 -4.37 -0.47 -20.18
N ALA A 102 -3.19 -0.83 -20.66
CA ALA A 102 -3.01 -1.64 -21.87
C ALA A 102 -3.34 -3.14 -21.71
N HIS A 103 -3.82 -3.59 -20.54
CA HIS A 103 -4.10 -5.01 -20.29
C HIS A 103 -5.38 -5.46 -21.02
N PRO A 104 -5.47 -6.70 -21.57
CA PRO A 104 -6.66 -7.20 -22.25
C PRO A 104 -7.96 -7.14 -21.43
N TYR A 105 -7.85 -7.13 -20.10
CA TYR A 105 -9.01 -6.96 -19.22
C TYR A 105 -9.67 -5.57 -19.34
N LEU A 106 -8.89 -4.52 -19.65
CA LEU A 106 -9.35 -3.14 -19.78
C LEU A 106 -9.50 -2.69 -21.24
N GLU A 107 -9.26 -3.56 -22.22
CA GLU A 107 -9.27 -3.25 -23.66
C GLU A 107 -10.54 -2.50 -24.12
N LYS A 108 -11.70 -2.82 -23.54
CA LYS A 108 -12.97 -2.14 -23.88
C LYS A 108 -12.96 -0.64 -23.56
N TYR A 109 -12.15 -0.22 -22.59
CA TYR A 109 -12.10 1.15 -22.08
C TYR A 109 -10.78 1.85 -22.40
N ALA A 110 -9.77 1.11 -22.87
CA ALA A 110 -8.47 1.65 -23.17
C ALA A 110 -8.54 2.59 -24.38
N ASP A 111 -8.15 3.84 -24.17
CA ASP A 111 -8.00 4.83 -25.22
C ASP A 111 -6.68 5.56 -25.01
N PRO A 112 -5.61 5.16 -25.71
CA PRO A 112 -4.30 5.80 -25.58
C PRO A 112 -4.29 7.30 -25.89
N SER A 113 -5.31 7.81 -26.61
CA SER A 113 -5.44 9.24 -26.90
C SER A 113 -6.09 10.04 -25.76
N ASP A 114 -6.80 9.37 -24.85
CA ASP A 114 -7.44 9.93 -23.65
C ASP A 114 -6.76 9.48 -22.35
N GLU A 115 -5.53 8.96 -22.44
CA GLU A 115 -4.68 8.56 -21.31
C GLU A 115 -3.43 9.45 -21.20
N PRO A 116 -3.58 10.76 -20.92
CA PRO A 116 -2.45 11.69 -20.90
C PRO A 116 -1.52 11.47 -19.70
N THR A 117 -0.23 11.71 -19.91
CA THR A 117 0.74 11.83 -18.82
C THR A 117 0.83 13.28 -18.33
N SER A 118 1.22 13.46 -17.07
CA SER A 118 1.50 14.79 -16.51
C SER A 118 2.99 15.13 -16.64
N SER A 119 3.29 16.43 -16.70
CA SER A 119 4.65 16.90 -16.39
C SER A 119 5.04 16.48 -14.97
N LEU A 120 6.35 16.29 -14.75
CA LEU A 120 6.88 16.03 -13.43
C LEU A 120 6.50 17.18 -12.48
N TYR A 121 6.01 16.81 -11.30
CA TYR A 121 5.65 17.75 -10.25
C TYR A 121 6.88 18.06 -9.39
N ASP A 122 7.15 19.33 -9.15
CA ASP A 122 8.25 19.75 -8.27
C ASP A 122 7.85 19.53 -6.81
N GLN A 123 8.50 18.57 -6.15
CA GLN A 123 8.31 18.22 -4.74
C GLN A 123 9.46 18.71 -3.86
N SER A 124 10.33 19.58 -4.36
CA SER A 124 11.49 20.09 -3.58
C SER A 124 11.09 20.78 -2.27
N PHE A 125 9.85 21.24 -2.16
CA PHE A 125 9.31 21.80 -0.93
C PHE A 125 9.16 20.78 0.21
N GLU A 126 9.03 19.47 -0.08
CA GLU A 126 8.82 18.44 0.96
C GLU A 126 10.01 18.31 1.91
N ASP A 127 11.22 18.56 1.39
CA ASP A 127 12.47 18.50 2.16
C ASP A 127 12.80 19.81 2.88
N MET A 128 11.96 20.85 2.77
CA MET A 128 12.21 22.15 3.38
C MET A 128 11.79 22.17 4.85
N ASP A 129 12.73 22.51 5.74
CA ASP A 129 12.43 22.79 7.15
C ASP A 129 12.20 24.30 7.36
N LEU A 130 10.95 24.74 7.16
CA LEU A 130 10.53 26.13 7.31
C LEU A 130 9.64 26.34 8.54
N PRO A 131 9.71 27.51 9.20
CA PRO A 131 8.77 27.86 10.25
C PRO A 131 7.35 28.02 9.68
N VAL A 132 6.35 27.82 10.56
CA VAL A 132 4.92 27.86 10.21
C VAL A 132 4.52 29.16 9.51
N GLU A 133 5.11 30.28 9.91
CA GLU A 133 4.86 31.59 9.30
C GLU A 133 5.21 31.62 7.82
N ARG A 134 6.32 30.98 7.42
CA ARG A 134 6.74 30.92 6.02
C ARG A 134 5.87 29.97 5.21
N TRP A 135 5.43 28.86 5.81
CA TRP A 135 4.43 27.99 5.17
C TRP A 135 3.11 28.71 4.92
N LYS A 136 2.64 29.54 5.87
CA LYS A 136 1.43 30.35 5.68
C LYS A 136 1.58 31.34 4.52
N GLU A 137 2.74 32.01 4.43
CA GLU A 137 3.03 32.92 3.31
C GLU A 137 3.03 32.19 1.97
N LEU A 138 3.67 31.02 1.87
CA LEU A 138 3.70 30.23 0.63
C LEU A 138 2.30 29.78 0.21
N VAL A 139 1.50 29.24 1.12
CA VAL A 139 0.10 28.85 0.84
C VAL A 139 -0.73 30.07 0.42
N PHE A 140 -0.54 31.21 1.08
CA PHE A 140 -1.24 32.44 0.71
C PHE A 140 -0.85 32.92 -0.69
N ASN A 141 0.44 32.84 -1.04
CA ASN A 141 0.92 33.18 -2.38
C ASN A 141 0.36 32.23 -3.45
N GLU A 142 0.28 30.93 -3.18
CA GLU A 142 -0.37 29.96 -4.09
C GLU A 142 -1.84 30.31 -4.34
N LEU A 143 -2.58 30.72 -3.29
CA LEU A 143 -3.97 31.16 -3.44
C LEU A 143 -4.10 32.43 -4.29
N LEU A 144 -3.18 33.39 -4.16
CA LEU A 144 -3.18 34.61 -4.96
C LEU A 144 -2.80 34.36 -6.43
N ASN A 145 -1.89 33.42 -6.66
CA ASN A 145 -1.39 33.07 -7.98
C ASN A 145 -2.28 32.04 -8.72
N PHE A 146 -3.24 31.43 -8.02
CA PHE A 146 -4.17 30.49 -8.62
C PHE A 146 -5.00 31.17 -9.71
N VAL A 147 -4.83 30.72 -10.94
CA VAL A 147 -5.67 31.12 -12.08
C VAL A 147 -6.69 30.00 -12.31
N PRO A 148 -8.00 30.23 -12.09
CA PRO A 148 -9.02 29.23 -12.37
C PRO A 148 -8.93 28.80 -13.83
N GLN A 149 -8.82 27.50 -14.07
CA GLN A 149 -8.95 26.98 -15.41
C GLN A 149 -10.40 27.19 -15.85
N GLN A 150 -10.61 28.04 -16.87
CA GLN A 150 -11.87 28.05 -17.58
C GLN A 150 -11.97 26.69 -18.28
N HIS A 151 -12.86 25.81 -17.81
CA HIS A 151 -13.12 24.54 -18.46
C HIS A 151 -13.47 24.81 -19.92
N ALA A 152 -12.57 24.46 -20.84
CA ALA A 152 -12.92 24.34 -22.24
C ALA A 152 -14.04 23.29 -22.30
N HIS A 153 -15.23 23.72 -22.70
CA HIS A 153 -16.34 22.84 -22.99
C HIS A 153 -15.90 21.93 -24.15
N ILE A 154 -15.42 20.73 -23.83
CA ILE A 154 -15.15 19.70 -24.82
C ILE A 154 -16.51 19.16 -25.22
N GLY A 155 -17.01 19.65 -26.36
CA GLY A 155 -18.26 19.19 -26.95
C GLY A 155 -18.12 17.72 -27.34
N GLY A 156 -18.77 16.84 -26.59
CA GLY A 156 -19.15 15.51 -27.07
C GLY A 156 -20.51 15.61 -27.74
N GLU A 157 -20.58 15.29 -29.03
CA GLU A 157 -21.84 15.14 -29.78
C GLU A 157 -22.77 14.12 -29.12
N PRO A 158 -24.11 14.29 -29.21
CA PRO A 158 -25.06 13.27 -28.79
C PRO A 158 -25.08 12.14 -29.84
N GLN A 159 -24.70 10.92 -29.44
CA GLN A 159 -25.06 9.73 -30.22
C GLN A 159 -26.53 9.39 -29.95
N ALA A 160 -27.26 9.27 -31.06
CA ALA A 160 -28.69 8.98 -31.15
C ALA A 160 -29.05 7.55 -30.72
#